data_AF-A0A4R4VN13-F1
#
_entry.id   AF-A0A4R4VN13-F1
#
_cell.length_a   1.000
_cell.length_b   1.000
_cell.length_c   1.000
_cell.angle_alpha   90.00
_cell.angle_beta   90.00
_cell.angle_gamma   90.00
#
_symmetry.space_group_name_H-M   'P 1'
#
loop_
_entity.id
_entity.type
_entity.pdbx_description
1 polymer ?
#
loop_
_entity_poly.entity_id
_entity_poly.type
_entity_poly.pdbx_seq_one_letter_code
_entity_poly.pdbx_strand_id
1 'polypeptide(L)'
;METAPVPPISTMGAIVTVERVLARTPALAVLLPMIQAFDTGCLLNIDVVARNAAAPRGLALQLDSAFSGEESTSLHITLRYPDGVEVASDADHHCAPPSLSWFPGGVRGDATFTLYQTPLWLHPLPPPEDFVLTMEWPWAGIGLETVRLDGAAIAGAAARSKHCWPSWGTTEAH
;
A
#
# COMPACT_ATOMS: atom_id res chain seq x y z
N MET A 1 -2.21 -15.64 -20.56
CA MET A 1 -1.39 -14.89 -19.60
C MET A 1 -2.32 -13.84 -19.03
N GLU A 2 -2.91 -14.14 -17.87
CA GLU A 2 -3.83 -13.23 -17.20
C GLU A 2 -3.01 -12.02 -16.72
N THR A 3 -3.45 -10.81 -17.06
CA THR A 3 -2.77 -9.58 -16.67
C THR A 3 -2.79 -9.49 -15.14
N ALA A 4 -1.64 -9.23 -14.50
CA ALA A 4 -1.59 -9.05 -13.06
C ALA A 4 -2.63 -7.99 -12.62
N PRO A 5 -3.34 -8.20 -11.50
CA PRO A 5 -4.38 -7.28 -11.07
C PRO A 5 -3.77 -5.91 -10.73
N VAL A 6 -4.24 -4.86 -11.39
CA VAL A 6 -3.78 -3.46 -11.17
C VAL A 6 -4.91 -2.61 -10.58
N PRO A 7 -4.59 -1.57 -9.78
CA PRO A 7 -5.57 -0.58 -9.33
C PRO A 7 -6.29 0.06 -10.53
N PRO A 8 -7.62 0.16 -10.50
CA PRO A 8 -8.38 0.67 -11.64
C PRO A 8 -8.21 2.20 -11.77
N ILE A 9 -7.52 2.63 -12.84
CA ILE A 9 -7.28 4.06 -13.12
C ILE A 9 -8.54 4.83 -13.56
N SER A 10 -9.55 4.12 -14.05
CA SER A 10 -10.83 4.69 -14.50
C SER A 10 -11.86 4.80 -13.37
N THR A 11 -11.49 4.41 -12.15
CA THR A 11 -12.35 4.44 -10.97
C THR A 11 -11.71 5.33 -9.90
N MET A 12 -12.47 6.26 -9.37
CA MET A 12 -12.13 6.99 -8.17
C MET A 12 -12.41 6.11 -6.95
N GLY A 13 -11.34 5.65 -6.30
CA GLY A 13 -11.44 4.92 -5.04
C GLY A 13 -11.92 5.82 -3.90
N ALA A 14 -12.66 5.26 -2.95
CA ALA A 14 -13.10 5.98 -1.75
C ALA A 14 -12.08 5.82 -0.61
N ILE A 15 -12.00 6.83 0.25
CA ILE A 15 -10.95 6.90 1.27
C ILE A 15 -11.42 6.34 2.62
N VAL A 16 -10.54 5.57 3.24
CA VAL A 16 -10.55 5.23 4.67
C VAL A 16 -9.34 5.91 5.30
N THR A 17 -9.56 6.78 6.28
CA THR A 17 -8.48 7.39 7.06
C THR A 17 -7.97 6.39 8.08
N VAL A 18 -6.65 6.22 8.16
CA VAL A 18 -6.00 5.32 9.13
C VAL A 18 -5.17 6.12 10.13
N GLU A 19 -4.44 7.13 9.65
CA GLU A 19 -3.69 8.10 10.46
C GLU A 19 -2.74 7.42 11.46
N ARG A 20 -1.94 6.46 10.97
CA ARG A 20 -0.98 5.72 11.79
C ARG A 20 0.45 6.01 11.40
N VAL A 21 1.29 6.17 12.42
CA VAL A 21 2.74 6.00 12.27
C VAL A 21 3.05 4.57 12.68
N LEU A 22 3.51 3.77 11.73
CA LEU A 22 3.79 2.35 11.91
C LEU A 22 5.12 2.13 12.65
N ALA A 23 6.15 2.89 12.27
CA ALA A 23 7.45 2.84 12.93
C ALA A 23 8.21 4.16 12.81
N ARG A 24 9.21 4.34 13.68
CA ARG A 24 10.10 5.50 13.68
C ARG A 24 11.52 5.10 14.06
N THR A 25 12.48 5.73 13.41
CA THR A 25 13.89 5.74 13.78
C THR A 25 14.39 7.20 13.78
N PRO A 26 15.63 7.48 14.19
CA PRO A 26 16.19 8.83 14.06
C PRO A 26 16.25 9.34 12.62
N ALA A 27 16.37 8.43 11.64
CA ALA A 27 16.55 8.75 10.23
C ALA A 27 15.24 8.77 9.43
N LEU A 28 14.26 7.92 9.76
CA LEU A 28 13.02 7.81 8.99
C LEU A 28 11.79 7.44 9.84
N ALA A 29 10.61 7.64 9.27
CA ALA A 29 9.34 7.16 9.81
C ALA A 29 8.52 6.50 8.70
N VAL A 30 7.84 5.39 9.02
CA VAL A 30 6.91 4.70 8.11
C VAL A 30 5.49 4.97 8.56
N LEU A 31 4.63 5.40 7.65
CA LEU A 31 3.28 5.87 7.92
C LEU A 31 2.28 5.10 7.06
N LEU A 32 1.08 4.91 7.61
CA LEU A 32 -0.12 4.52 6.88
C LEU A 32 -1.19 5.59 7.14
N PRO A 33 -1.16 6.71 6.39
CA PRO A 33 -2.14 7.79 6.56
C PRO A 33 -3.55 7.37 6.15
N MET A 34 -3.69 6.62 5.06
CA MET A 34 -4.99 6.28 4.49
C MET A 34 -4.94 5.05 3.59
N ILE A 35 -6.11 4.44 3.42
CA ILE A 35 -6.37 3.37 2.44
C ILE A 35 -7.34 3.91 1.40
N GLN A 36 -7.05 3.68 0.13
CA GLN A 36 -7.95 4.00 -0.97
C GLN A 36 -8.59 2.70 -1.48
N ALA A 37 -9.90 2.56 -1.26
CA ALA A 37 -10.65 1.36 -1.56
C ALA A 37 -11.41 1.47 -2.88
N PHE A 38 -11.36 0.41 -3.67
CA PHE A 38 -12.05 0.20 -4.93
C PHE A 38 -12.89 -1.07 -4.82
N ASP A 39 -13.84 -1.27 -5.72
CA ASP A 39 -14.63 -2.50 -5.80
C ASP A 39 -13.79 -3.77 -6.02
N THR A 40 -12.61 -3.65 -6.65
CA THR A 40 -11.71 -4.78 -6.96
C THR A 40 -10.56 -4.98 -5.96
N GLY A 41 -10.36 -4.09 -5.00
CA GLY A 41 -9.21 -4.14 -4.07
C GLY A 41 -8.97 -2.82 -3.36
N CYS A 42 -7.83 -2.68 -2.68
CA CYS A 42 -7.49 -1.41 -2.04
C CYS A 42 -5.99 -1.09 -2.07
N LEU A 43 -5.65 0.20 -2.19
CA LEU A 43 -4.29 0.71 -2.04
C LEU A 43 -4.06 1.10 -0.59
N LEU A 44 -3.12 0.42 0.06
CA LEU A 44 -2.55 0.85 1.33
C LEU A 44 -1.47 1.87 1.02
N ASN A 45 -1.71 3.16 1.31
CA ASN A 45 -0.72 4.20 1.01
C ASN A 45 0.36 4.18 2.09
N ILE A 46 1.48 3.51 1.80
CA ILE A 46 2.64 3.51 2.69
C ILE A 46 3.49 4.74 2.34
N ASP A 47 3.78 5.53 3.37
CA ASP A 47 4.56 6.76 3.25
C ASP A 47 5.84 6.59 4.09
N VAL A 48 7.00 6.81 3.50
CA VAL A 48 8.29 6.85 4.21
C VAL A 48 8.80 8.28 4.25
N VAL A 49 8.86 8.86 5.44
CA VAL A 49 9.42 10.20 5.66
C VAL A 49 10.86 10.06 6.15
N ALA A 50 11.81 10.52 5.35
CA ALA A 50 13.22 10.57 5.70
C ALA A 50 13.61 11.97 6.22
N ARG A 51 14.39 12.02 7.30
CA ARG A 51 15.05 13.23 7.78
C ARG A 51 16.39 13.37 7.07
N ASN A 52 16.50 14.32 6.15
CA ASN A 52 17.67 14.43 5.25
C ASN A 52 19.01 14.57 5.98
N ALA A 53 19.02 15.23 7.14
CA ALA A 53 20.23 15.39 7.96
C ALA A 53 20.75 14.08 8.61
N ALA A 54 19.88 13.08 8.78
CA ALA A 54 20.19 11.80 9.43
C ALA A 54 20.09 10.60 8.48
N ALA A 55 19.51 10.79 7.30
CA ALA A 55 19.37 9.76 6.28
C ALA A 55 20.74 9.33 5.73
N PRO A 56 20.97 8.02 5.52
CA PRO A 56 22.19 7.55 4.90
C PRO A 56 22.29 8.05 3.45
N ARG A 57 23.53 8.26 2.98
CA ARG A 57 23.76 8.54 1.55
C ARG A 57 23.26 7.37 0.72
N GLY A 58 22.57 7.66 -0.39
CA GLY A 58 22.01 6.62 -1.25
C GLY A 58 20.68 6.04 -0.77
N LEU A 59 20.04 6.63 0.26
CA LEU A 59 18.72 6.20 0.75
C LEU A 59 17.69 6.04 -0.39
N ALA A 60 17.64 6.96 -1.36
CA ALA A 60 16.72 6.86 -2.49
C ALA A 60 16.89 5.54 -3.28
N LEU A 61 18.15 5.15 -3.58
CA LEU A 61 18.43 3.89 -4.28
C LEU A 61 18.05 2.68 -3.42
N GLN A 62 18.30 2.74 -2.11
CA GLN A 62 17.93 1.67 -1.18
C GLN A 62 16.43 1.52 -1.04
N LEU A 63 15.68 2.63 -1.12
CA LEU A 63 14.23 2.61 -1.14
C LEU A 63 13.71 2.01 -2.45
N ASP A 64 14.27 2.40 -3.59
CA ASP A 64 13.92 1.78 -4.88
C ASP A 64 14.18 0.26 -4.86
N SER A 65 15.31 -0.18 -4.29
CA SER A 65 15.59 -1.60 -4.03
C SER A 65 14.55 -2.24 -3.09
N ALA A 66 14.20 -1.58 -1.99
CA ALA A 66 13.26 -2.10 -1.00
C ALA A 66 11.84 -2.33 -1.57
N PHE A 67 11.42 -1.49 -2.51
CA PHE A 67 10.09 -1.58 -3.15
C PHE A 67 10.08 -2.39 -4.45
N SER A 68 11.26 -2.76 -4.96
CA SER A 68 11.40 -3.68 -6.10
C SER A 68 11.59 -5.15 -5.66
N GLY A 69 11.67 -5.40 -4.35
CA GLY A 69 11.76 -6.74 -3.76
C GLY A 69 13.19 -7.28 -3.61
N GLU A 70 14.22 -6.42 -3.56
CA GLU A 70 15.59 -6.88 -3.29
C GLU A 70 15.74 -7.32 -1.82
N GLU A 71 15.82 -8.65 -1.60
CA GLU A 71 15.70 -9.30 -0.27
C GLU A 71 16.52 -8.67 0.87
N SER A 72 17.73 -8.14 0.60
CA SER A 72 18.59 -7.59 1.65
C SER A 72 18.16 -6.21 2.18
N THR A 73 17.26 -5.52 1.48
CA THR A 73 16.83 -4.14 1.81
C THR A 73 15.31 -3.98 1.90
N SER A 74 14.55 -5.03 1.57
CA SER A 74 13.10 -5.02 1.48
C SER A 74 12.41 -4.58 2.77
N LEU A 75 11.39 -3.75 2.60
CA LEU A 75 10.36 -3.52 3.59
C LEU A 75 9.34 -4.66 3.43
N HIS A 76 9.23 -5.53 4.44
CA HIS A 76 8.29 -6.64 4.40
C HIS A 76 6.98 -6.22 5.07
N ILE A 77 5.88 -6.36 4.33
CA ILE A 77 4.53 -6.17 4.84
C ILE A 77 3.75 -7.45 4.63
N THR A 78 3.12 -7.91 5.70
CA THR A 78 2.29 -9.11 5.72
C THR A 78 0.92 -8.77 6.29
N LEU A 79 -0.13 -9.25 5.63
CA LEU A 79 -1.51 -9.17 6.09
C LEU A 79 -1.96 -10.54 6.53
N ARG A 80 -2.62 -10.61 7.69
CA ARG A 80 -3.21 -11.85 8.18
C ARG A 80 -4.69 -11.66 8.50
N TYR A 81 -5.53 -12.41 7.80
CA TYR A 81 -6.98 -12.42 7.95
C TYR A 81 -7.43 -13.32 9.11
N PRO A 82 -8.67 -13.14 9.61
CA PRO A 82 -9.20 -13.96 10.72
C PRO A 82 -9.26 -15.46 10.44
N ASP A 83 -9.43 -15.85 9.18
CA ASP A 83 -9.44 -17.24 8.71
C ASP A 83 -8.03 -17.87 8.66
N GLY A 84 -6.99 -17.10 9.00
CA GLY A 84 -5.60 -17.53 8.99
C GLY A 84 -4.91 -17.39 7.64
N VAL A 85 -5.60 -16.90 6.61
CA VAL A 85 -4.97 -16.58 5.33
C VAL A 85 -3.96 -15.45 5.52
N GLU A 86 -2.78 -15.65 4.97
CA GLU A 86 -1.67 -14.70 5.02
C GLU A 86 -1.29 -14.25 3.61
N VAL A 87 -1.03 -12.95 3.46
CA VAL A 87 -0.68 -12.31 2.20
C VAL A 87 0.53 -11.43 2.43
N ALA A 88 1.62 -11.63 1.69
CA ALA A 88 2.88 -10.93 1.91
C ALA A 88 3.34 -10.17 0.65
N SER A 89 4.02 -9.05 0.86
CA SER A 89 4.51 -8.16 -0.22
C SER A 89 5.71 -8.72 -0.99
N ASP A 90 6.37 -9.76 -0.48
CA ASP A 90 7.48 -10.46 -1.12
C ASP A 90 7.02 -11.65 -1.99
N ALA A 91 5.74 -12.05 -1.87
CA ALA A 91 5.15 -13.12 -2.66
C ALA A 91 4.73 -12.68 -4.09
N ASP A 92 5.21 -11.51 -4.54
CA ASP A 92 4.82 -10.81 -5.78
C ASP A 92 4.83 -11.69 -7.05
N HIS A 93 5.61 -12.76 -7.05
CA HIS A 93 5.67 -13.73 -8.15
C HIS A 93 4.41 -14.59 -8.33
N HIS A 94 3.54 -14.69 -7.33
CA HIS A 94 2.42 -15.62 -7.39
C HIS A 94 1.22 -15.06 -8.15
N CYS A 95 1.03 -13.74 -8.26
CA CYS A 95 -0.10 -13.05 -8.94
C CYS A 95 -1.51 -13.64 -8.68
N ALA A 96 -1.63 -14.59 -7.75
CA ALA A 96 -2.80 -15.36 -7.45
C ALA A 96 -3.49 -14.69 -6.26
N PRO A 97 -4.80 -14.45 -6.34
CA PRO A 97 -5.52 -13.81 -5.26
C PRO A 97 -5.59 -14.73 -4.01
N PRO A 98 -5.46 -14.19 -2.79
CA PRO A 98 -5.12 -12.80 -2.51
C PRO A 98 -3.64 -12.50 -2.75
N SER A 99 -3.34 -11.33 -3.33
CA SER A 99 -1.99 -10.84 -3.62
C SER A 99 -1.79 -9.43 -3.05
N LEU A 100 -0.53 -9.11 -2.74
CA LEU A 100 -0.13 -7.83 -2.19
C LEU A 100 1.10 -7.34 -2.95
N SER A 101 0.96 -6.27 -3.73
CA SER A 101 1.97 -5.87 -4.72
C SER A 101 2.31 -4.40 -4.65
N TRP A 102 3.60 -4.08 -4.71
CA TRP A 102 4.06 -2.69 -4.70
C TRP A 102 3.70 -1.99 -6.01
N PHE A 103 3.22 -0.74 -5.91
CA PHE A 103 2.96 0.10 -7.06
C PHE A 103 3.91 1.31 -7.07
N PRO A 104 4.31 1.78 -8.27
CA PRO A 104 5.07 3.01 -8.39
C PRO A 104 4.32 4.16 -7.73
N GLY A 105 5.00 4.89 -6.87
CA GLY A 105 4.46 6.10 -6.26
C GLY A 105 5.29 7.33 -6.59
N GLY A 106 5.41 8.23 -5.63
CA GLY A 106 5.97 9.56 -5.85
C GLY A 106 6.96 9.95 -4.77
N VAL A 107 7.85 10.88 -5.12
CA VAL A 107 8.82 11.45 -4.19
C VAL A 107 8.66 12.96 -4.17
N ARG A 108 8.62 13.54 -2.97
CA ARG A 108 8.66 15.00 -2.79
C ARG A 108 9.48 15.33 -1.55
N GLY A 109 10.14 16.48 -1.55
CA GLY A 109 10.95 16.87 -0.40
C GLY A 109 11.44 18.30 -0.46
N ASP A 110 12.08 18.70 0.64
CA ASP A 110 12.76 19.97 0.82
C ASP A 110 14.15 19.74 1.44
N ALA A 111 14.78 20.78 2.00
CA ALA A 111 16.09 20.69 2.63
C ALA A 111 16.10 19.81 3.91
N THR A 112 14.96 19.66 4.58
CA THR A 112 14.85 19.00 5.88
C THR A 112 14.31 17.59 5.76
N PHE A 113 13.29 17.38 4.92
CA PHE A 113 12.59 16.10 4.80
C PHE A 113 12.39 15.69 3.34
N THR A 114 12.42 14.38 3.12
CA THR A 114 11.97 13.77 1.87
C THR A 114 10.90 12.75 2.19
N LEU A 115 9.79 12.77 1.46
CA LEU A 115 8.70 11.82 1.56
C LEU A 115 8.63 10.98 0.29
N TYR A 116 8.70 9.67 0.50
CA TYR A 116 8.52 8.64 -0.51
C TYR A 116 7.14 8.02 -0.29
N GLN A 117 6.28 8.12 -1.29
CA GLN A 117 4.95 7.51 -1.31
C GLN A 117 5.08 6.22 -2.11
N THR A 118 4.76 5.08 -1.49
CA THR A 118 4.85 3.76 -2.10
C THR A 118 3.59 2.97 -1.81
N PRO A 119 2.54 3.14 -2.64
CA PRO A 119 1.29 2.45 -2.41
C PRO A 119 1.44 0.93 -2.63
N LEU A 120 0.77 0.16 -1.77
CA LEU A 120 0.73 -1.29 -1.83
C LEU A 120 -0.68 -1.75 -2.21
N TRP A 121 -0.81 -2.43 -3.34
CA TRP A 121 -2.08 -2.91 -3.87
C TRP A 121 -2.45 -4.27 -3.29
N LEU A 122 -3.55 -4.32 -2.55
CA LEU A 122 -4.18 -5.54 -2.09
C LEU A 122 -5.31 -5.93 -3.03
N HIS A 123 -5.23 -7.14 -3.58
CA HIS A 123 -6.26 -7.71 -4.44
C HIS A 123 -6.60 -9.16 -4.06
N PRO A 124 -7.89 -9.54 -3.93
CA PRO A 124 -9.08 -8.68 -3.98
C PRO A 124 -9.23 -7.87 -2.69
N LEU A 125 -10.42 -7.31 -2.44
CA LEU A 125 -10.73 -6.69 -1.15
C LEU A 125 -10.53 -7.69 0.01
N PRO A 126 -10.06 -7.21 1.18
CA PRO A 126 -10.01 -8.05 2.37
C PRO A 126 -11.43 -8.41 2.83
N PRO A 127 -11.58 -9.49 3.62
CA PRO A 127 -12.83 -9.79 4.32
C PRO A 127 -13.33 -8.57 5.14
N PRO A 128 -14.65 -8.38 5.32
CA PRO A 128 -15.22 -7.27 6.10
C PRO A 128 -15.09 -7.50 7.61
N GLU A 129 -13.93 -7.98 8.05
CA GLU A 129 -13.56 -8.27 9.42
C GLU A 129 -12.21 -7.62 9.70
N ASP A 130 -11.94 -7.34 10.97
CA ASP A 130 -10.65 -6.78 11.35
C ASP A 130 -9.52 -7.77 11.04
N PHE A 131 -8.47 -7.30 10.40
CA PHE A 131 -7.28 -8.08 10.10
C PHE A 131 -6.02 -7.38 10.59
N VAL A 132 -4.90 -8.09 10.53
CA VAL A 132 -3.63 -7.63 11.07
C VAL A 132 -2.66 -7.31 9.95
N LEU A 133 -2.10 -6.11 9.97
CA LEU A 133 -0.92 -5.74 9.18
C LEU A 133 0.30 -5.85 10.07
N THR A 134 1.27 -6.62 9.61
CA THR A 134 2.59 -6.76 10.21
C THR A 134 3.62 -6.13 9.28
N MET A 135 4.57 -5.41 9.86
CA MET A 135 5.62 -4.73 9.11
C MET A 135 6.97 -4.98 9.78
N GLU A 136 7.98 -5.29 9.00
CA GLU A 136 9.37 -5.33 9.47
C GLU A 136 10.32 -4.72 8.44
N TRP A 137 11.36 -4.05 8.93
CA TRP A 137 12.39 -3.49 8.05
C TRP A 137 13.77 -3.47 8.73
N PRO A 138 14.43 -4.63 8.80
CA PRO A 138 15.68 -4.78 9.54
C PRO A 138 16.79 -3.84 9.06
N TRP A 139 16.90 -3.63 7.75
CA TRP A 139 17.87 -2.70 7.15
C TRP A 139 17.71 -1.27 7.69
N ALA A 140 16.46 -0.81 7.87
CA ALA A 140 16.15 0.50 8.43
C ALA A 140 16.22 0.55 9.96
N GLY A 141 16.54 -0.57 10.64
CA GLY A 141 16.53 -0.69 12.09
C GLY A 141 15.12 -0.75 12.70
N ILE A 142 14.13 -1.15 11.92
CA ILE A 142 12.74 -1.34 12.37
C ILE A 142 12.49 -2.83 12.57
N GLY A 143 12.13 -3.20 13.79
CA GLY A 143 11.73 -4.57 14.13
C GLY A 143 10.30 -4.90 13.65
N LEU A 144 9.77 -6.02 14.13
CA LEU A 144 8.41 -6.43 13.84
C LEU A 144 7.40 -5.51 14.55
N GLU A 145 6.61 -4.79 13.76
CA GLU A 145 5.52 -3.92 14.21
C GLU A 145 4.19 -4.46 13.70
N THR A 146 3.12 -4.22 14.46
CA THR A 146 1.79 -4.78 14.15
C THR A 146 0.68 -3.76 14.37
N VAL A 147 -0.24 -3.65 13.42
CA VAL A 147 -1.42 -2.79 13.50
C VAL A 147 -2.68 -3.54 13.04
N ARG A 148 -3.79 -3.31 13.74
CA ARG A 148 -5.10 -3.84 13.36
C ARG A 148 -5.78 -2.87 12.38
N LEU A 149 -6.33 -3.40 11.30
CA LEU A 149 -7.05 -2.65 10.28
C LEU A 149 -8.52 -3.09 10.26
N ASP A 150 -9.42 -2.13 10.07
CA ASP A 150 -10.87 -2.34 10.03
C ASP A 150 -11.29 -2.74 8.60
N GLY A 151 -11.46 -4.05 8.37
CA GLY A 151 -11.90 -4.57 7.08
C GLY A 151 -13.31 -4.15 6.70
N ALA A 152 -14.21 -3.94 7.68
CA ALA A 152 -15.56 -3.48 7.42
C ALA A 152 -15.57 -2.03 6.91
N ALA A 153 -14.70 -1.16 7.44
CA ALA A 153 -14.52 0.20 6.95
C ALA A 153 -13.98 0.22 5.51
N ILE A 154 -13.04 -0.68 5.17
CA ILE A 154 -12.49 -0.83 3.82
C ILE A 154 -13.58 -1.32 2.85
N ALA A 155 -14.30 -2.39 3.20
CA ALA A 155 -15.40 -2.90 2.38
C ALA A 155 -16.51 -1.85 2.19
N GLY A 156 -16.87 -1.12 3.25
CA GLY A 156 -17.83 -0.02 3.20
C GLY A 156 -17.36 1.15 2.33
N ALA A 157 -16.05 1.43 2.28
CA ALA A 157 -15.48 2.42 1.38
C ALA A 157 -15.46 1.95 -0.07
N ALA A 158 -15.08 0.71 -0.33
CA ALA A 158 -15.09 0.13 -1.67
C ALA A 158 -16.46 0.27 -2.36
N ALA A 159 -17.55 0.05 -1.61
CA ALA A 159 -18.92 0.22 -2.08
C ALA A 159 -19.28 1.67 -2.48
N ARG A 160 -18.47 2.66 -2.08
CA ARG A 160 -18.62 4.08 -2.45
C ARG A 160 -17.68 4.51 -3.59
N SER A 161 -16.84 3.61 -4.12
CA SER A 161 -16.00 3.91 -5.27
C SER A 161 -16.87 4.26 -6.50
N LYS A 162 -16.34 5.10 -7.39
CA LYS A 162 -17.12 5.64 -8.52
C LYS A 162 -16.32 5.61 -9.80
N HIS A 163 -16.97 5.31 -10.92
CA HIS A 163 -16.35 5.52 -12.23
C HIS A 163 -16.05 7.02 -12.43
N CYS A 164 -14.87 7.34 -12.96
CA CYS A 164 -14.43 8.72 -13.15
C CYS A 164 -15.28 9.46 -14.18
N TRP A 165 -15.82 8.72 -15.15
CA TRP A 165 -16.67 9.25 -16.20
C TRP A 165 -18.11 8.79 -15.97
N PRO A 166 -19.12 9.58 -16.35
CA PRO A 166 -20.45 9.03 -16.52
C PRO A 166 -20.40 7.96 -17.62
N SER A 167 -21.19 6.89 -17.51
CA SER A 167 -21.49 6.05 -18.66
C SER A 167 -22.24 6.92 -19.65
N TRP A 168 -21.56 7.51 -20.63
CA TRP A 168 -22.27 8.12 -21.75
C TRP A 168 -23.07 7.00 -22.39
N GLY A 169 -24.40 7.09 -22.23
CA GLY A 169 -25.31 6.17 -22.86
C GLY A 169 -24.97 6.11 -24.34
N THR A 170 -24.82 4.88 -24.81
CA THR A 170 -25.08 4.49 -26.19
C THR A 170 -26.38 5.15 -26.62
N THR A 171 -26.31 6.37 -27.12
CA THR A 171 -27.41 6.97 -27.84
C THR A 171 -27.20 6.47 -29.25
N GLU A 172 -27.96 5.44 -29.61
CA GLU A 172 -28.13 5.00 -30.99
C GLU A 172 -28.36 6.24 -31.87
N ALA A 173 -27.42 6.49 -32.77
CA ALA A 173 -27.69 7.35 -33.91
C ALA A 173 -28.26 6.44 -35.01
N HIS A 174 -29.58 6.55 -35.16
CA HIS A 174 -30.36 6.10 -36.30
C HIS A 174 -29.96 6.82 -37.59
#